data_AF-A0AAJ2JZ73-F1
#
_entry.id   AF-A0AAJ2JZ73-F1
#
_cell.length_a   1.000
_cell.length_b   1.000
_cell.length_c   1.000
_cell.angle_alpha   90.00
_cell.angle_beta   90.00
_cell.angle_gamma   90.00
#
_symmetry.space_group_name_H-M   'P 1'
#
loop_
_entity.id
_entity.type
_entity.pdbx_description
1 polymer ?
#
loop_
_entity_poly.entity_id
_entity_poly.type
_entity_poly.pdbx_seq_one_letter_code
_entity_poly.pdbx_strand_id
1 'polypeptide(L)'
;MDRRIIGVAEQAVKNMGIDKVQPFTNIEYEKYEGKEEWKLARKIEVKGDPRKNGAVMIDENNRAFVVEAAATIEAKTGKLISINVKPATDNQKRKSLTKEQGVAIAKPVAKKLWGVDLSSYEVKVNKDWGDYTFSRKGNASIVAQFDNFGSLVRMERK
;
A
#
# COMPACT_ATOMS: atom_id res chain seq x y z
N MET A 1 20.47 -3.19 -11.00
CA MET A 1 19.25 -2.88 -10.24
C MET A 1 19.51 -3.12 -8.76
N ASP A 2 19.17 -2.18 -7.88
CA ASP A 2 19.52 -2.27 -6.46
C ASP A 2 18.63 -3.30 -5.73
N ARG A 3 19.22 -4.46 -5.39
CA ARG A 3 18.55 -5.52 -4.61
C ARG A 3 17.96 -5.01 -3.29
N ARG A 4 18.49 -3.90 -2.75
CA ARG A 4 18.00 -3.28 -1.52
C ARG A 4 16.57 -2.75 -1.68
N ILE A 5 16.23 -2.13 -2.81
CA ILE A 5 14.93 -1.52 -3.04
C ILE A 5 13.82 -2.59 -3.13
N ILE A 6 14.09 -3.70 -3.82
CA ILE A 6 13.18 -4.86 -3.83
C ILE A 6 13.01 -5.41 -2.42
N GLY A 7 14.10 -5.55 -1.65
CA GLY A 7 14.04 -6.01 -0.27
C GLY A 7 13.16 -5.15 0.63
N VAL A 8 13.24 -3.81 0.49
CA VAL A 8 12.36 -2.87 1.20
C VAL A 8 10.89 -3.08 0.82
N ALA A 9 10.60 -3.23 -0.47
CA ALA A 9 9.23 -3.45 -0.94
C ALA A 9 8.65 -4.79 -0.44
N GLU A 10 9.43 -5.87 -0.50
CA GLU A 10 9.01 -7.19 0.03
C GLU A 10 8.77 -7.16 1.54
N GLN A 11 9.64 -6.47 2.29
CA GLN A 11 9.43 -6.30 3.73
C GLN A 11 8.19 -5.47 4.04
N ALA A 12 7.89 -4.45 3.22
CA ALA A 12 6.68 -3.65 3.36
C ALA A 12 5.41 -4.50 3.17
N VAL A 13 5.37 -5.35 2.14
CA VAL A 13 4.26 -6.28 1.90
C VAL A 13 4.06 -7.23 3.10
N LYS A 14 5.15 -7.80 3.63
CA LYS A 14 5.08 -8.64 4.84
C LYS A 14 4.57 -7.88 6.07
N ASN A 15 4.99 -6.63 6.23
CA ASN A 15 4.53 -5.78 7.33
C ASN A 15 3.04 -5.43 7.25
N MET A 16 2.45 -5.48 6.04
CA MET A 16 1.01 -5.39 5.81
C MET A 16 0.26 -6.69 6.11
N GLY A 17 0.96 -7.77 6.50
CA GLY A 17 0.37 -9.07 6.84
C GLY A 17 0.20 -10.02 5.67
N ILE A 18 0.91 -9.80 4.56
CA ILE A 18 0.85 -10.64 3.37
C ILE A 18 2.09 -11.55 3.31
N ASP A 19 1.91 -12.84 3.62
CA ASP A 19 3.02 -13.77 3.87
C ASP A 19 3.65 -14.39 2.60
N LYS A 20 2.94 -14.42 1.46
CA LYS A 20 3.44 -15.01 0.21
C LYS A 20 2.83 -14.38 -1.03
N VAL A 21 3.66 -13.80 -1.89
CA VAL A 21 3.34 -13.63 -3.31
C VAL A 21 4.65 -13.62 -4.13
N GLN A 22 4.53 -13.81 -5.45
CA GLN A 22 5.62 -13.77 -6.44
C GLN A 22 6.50 -12.50 -6.28
N PRO A 23 7.76 -12.46 -6.74
CA PRO A 23 8.57 -11.24 -6.63
C PRO A 23 7.94 -10.04 -7.37
N PHE A 24 8.32 -8.81 -7.01
CA PHE A 24 8.01 -7.62 -7.83
C PHE A 24 8.59 -7.80 -9.25
N THR A 25 7.75 -7.58 -10.27
CA THR A 25 8.09 -7.83 -11.69
C THR A 25 8.32 -6.56 -12.48
N ASN A 26 7.74 -5.44 -12.03
CA ASN A 26 7.83 -4.15 -12.70
C ASN A 26 8.51 -3.18 -11.75
N ILE A 27 9.63 -2.60 -12.19
CA ILE A 27 10.29 -1.54 -11.44
C ILE A 27 10.62 -0.39 -12.38
N GLU A 28 10.12 0.78 -12.03
CA GLU A 28 10.24 2.01 -12.78
C GLU A 28 10.92 3.06 -11.90
N TYR A 29 11.82 3.82 -12.51
CA TYR A 29 12.43 4.99 -11.88
C TYR A 29 11.74 6.23 -12.43
N GLU A 30 11.28 7.09 -11.54
CA GLU A 30 10.67 8.36 -11.90
C GLU A 30 11.39 9.52 -11.22
N LYS A 31 11.54 10.61 -11.98
CA LYS A 31 12.14 11.85 -11.52
C LYS A 31 11.28 13.02 -11.97
N TYR A 32 10.84 13.80 -10.99
CA TYR A 32 10.09 15.04 -11.17
C TYR A 32 10.79 16.17 -10.40
N GLU A 33 10.34 17.41 -10.57
CA GLU A 33 10.93 18.55 -9.87
C GLU A 33 10.95 18.33 -8.35
N GLY A 34 12.15 18.15 -7.80
CA GLY A 34 12.37 17.94 -6.37
C GLY A 34 12.15 16.52 -5.83
N LYS A 35 11.71 15.55 -6.65
CA LYS A 35 11.41 14.18 -6.19
C LYS A 35 11.98 13.12 -7.13
N GLU A 36 12.64 12.13 -6.55
CA GLU A 36 13.16 10.95 -7.26
C GLU A 36 12.64 9.70 -6.52
N GLU A 37 11.96 8.81 -7.23
CA GLU A 37 11.34 7.63 -6.63
C GLU A 37 11.44 6.38 -7.51
N TRP A 38 11.50 5.23 -6.84
CA TRP A 38 11.29 3.93 -7.44
C TRP A 38 9.84 3.52 -7.24
N LYS A 39 9.15 3.19 -8.32
CA LYS A 39 7.83 2.55 -8.29
C LYS A 39 7.99 1.09 -8.62
N LEU A 40 7.58 0.23 -7.69
CA LEU A 40 7.62 -1.21 -7.83
C LEU A 40 6.19 -1.71 -7.86
N ALA A 41 5.84 -2.49 -8.87
CA ALA A 41 4.54 -3.15 -8.97
C ALA A 41 4.72 -4.64 -9.19
N ARG A 42 3.88 -5.41 -8.50
CA ARG A 42 3.71 -6.84 -8.71
C ARG A 42 2.49 -7.05 -9.58
N LYS A 43 2.72 -7.24 -10.87
CA LYS A 43 1.65 -7.45 -11.86
C LYS A 43 1.54 -8.93 -12.17
N ILE A 44 0.36 -9.50 -12.00
CA ILE A 44 0.06 -10.88 -12.41
C ILE A 44 -0.84 -10.80 -13.63
N GLU A 45 -0.39 -11.37 -14.75
CA GLU A 45 -1.19 -11.48 -15.95
C GLU A 45 -2.40 -12.38 -15.70
N VAL A 46 -3.58 -11.87 -16.02
CA VAL A 46 -4.84 -12.61 -15.91
C VAL A 46 -5.01 -13.44 -17.17
N LYS A 47 -4.98 -14.76 -17.00
CA LYS A 47 -5.36 -15.70 -18.06
C LYS A 47 -6.85 -16.01 -17.94
N GLY A 48 -7.63 -15.73 -18.98
CA GLY A 48 -9.08 -15.94 -19.01
C GLY A 48 -9.89 -14.65 -18.76
N ASP A 49 -11.11 -14.78 -18.26
CA ASP A 49 -12.05 -13.65 -18.09
C ASP A 49 -11.57 -12.65 -17.02
N PRO A 50 -11.17 -11.41 -17.40
CA PRO A 50 -10.68 -10.41 -16.47
C PRO A 50 -11.74 -9.94 -15.47
N ARG A 51 -13.03 -10.05 -15.82
CA ARG A 51 -14.15 -9.62 -14.97
C ARG A 51 -14.25 -10.41 -13.66
N LYS A 52 -13.64 -11.60 -13.61
CA LYS A 52 -13.60 -12.45 -12.41
C LYS A 52 -12.51 -12.05 -11.41
N ASN A 53 -11.62 -11.13 -11.77
CA ASN A 53 -10.43 -10.79 -10.97
C ASN A 53 -10.53 -9.42 -10.28
N GLY A 54 -11.70 -8.77 -10.32
CA GLY A 54 -11.92 -7.44 -9.74
C GLY A 54 -11.29 -6.34 -10.60
N ALA A 55 -10.49 -5.46 -9.97
CA ALA A 55 -9.81 -4.37 -10.65
C ALA A 55 -8.58 -4.88 -11.44
N VAL A 56 -8.68 -4.83 -12.77
CA VAL A 56 -7.61 -5.21 -13.70
C VAL A 56 -7.13 -3.98 -14.47
N MET A 57 -5.82 -3.89 -14.73
CA MET A 57 -5.23 -2.92 -15.65
C MET A 57 -4.99 -3.60 -17.00
N ILE A 58 -5.33 -2.92 -18.09
CA ILE A 58 -5.03 -3.39 -19.44
C ILE A 58 -3.83 -2.62 -19.96
N ASP A 59 -2.82 -3.32 -20.47
CA ASP A 59 -1.67 -2.68 -21.11
C ASP A 59 -1.93 -2.34 -22.59
N GLU A 60 -0.95 -1.70 -23.23
CA GLU A 60 -1.00 -1.31 -24.64
C GLU A 60 -1.16 -2.50 -25.60
N ASN A 61 -0.83 -3.72 -25.15
CA ASN A 61 -0.94 -4.96 -25.93
C ASN A 61 -2.22 -5.74 -25.60
N ASN A 62 -3.20 -5.10 -24.97
CA ASN A 62 -4.48 -5.69 -24.57
C ASN A 62 -4.36 -6.88 -23.59
N ARG A 63 -3.26 -6.95 -22.84
CA ARG A 63 -3.08 -7.94 -21.76
C ARG A 63 -3.63 -7.38 -20.46
N ALA A 64 -4.42 -8.19 -19.75
CA ALA A 64 -4.99 -7.82 -18.46
C ALA A 64 -4.05 -8.23 -17.32
N PHE A 65 -3.83 -7.33 -16.37
CA PHE A 65 -3.01 -7.58 -15.18
C PHE A 65 -3.74 -7.18 -13.92
N VAL A 66 -3.57 -7.96 -12.86
CA VAL A 66 -3.90 -7.55 -11.50
C VAL A 66 -2.64 -7.02 -10.83
N VAL A 67 -2.76 -5.88 -10.14
CA VAL A 67 -1.70 -5.39 -9.26
C VAL A 67 -1.92 -5.97 -7.87
N GLU A 68 -1.12 -6.95 -7.49
CA GLU A 68 -1.21 -7.58 -6.17
C GLU A 68 -0.58 -6.70 -5.08
N ALA A 69 0.47 -5.97 -5.43
CA ALA A 69 1.10 -4.99 -4.56
C ALA A 69 1.81 -3.90 -5.37
N ALA A 70 1.84 -2.69 -4.83
CA ALA A 70 2.63 -1.59 -5.37
C ALA A 70 3.32 -0.83 -4.24
N ALA A 71 4.62 -0.61 -4.36
CA ALA A 71 5.42 0.14 -3.40
C ALA A 71 6.08 1.34 -4.09
N THR A 72 6.11 2.48 -3.39
CA THR A 72 6.89 3.65 -3.80
C THR A 72 8.01 3.86 -2.78
N ILE A 73 9.23 3.99 -3.26
CA ILE A 73 10.44 4.13 -2.43
C ILE A 73 11.20 5.38 -2.88
N GLU A 74 11.58 6.24 -1.95
CA GLU A 74 12.39 7.43 -2.25
C GLU A 74 13.76 6.98 -2.78
N ALA A 75 14.15 7.44 -3.96
CA ALA A 75 15.33 6.92 -4.65
C ALA A 75 16.63 7.28 -3.94
N LYS A 76 16.71 8.46 -3.31
CA LYS A 76 17.91 8.95 -2.64
C LYS A 76 18.21 8.24 -1.32
N THR A 77 17.17 7.94 -0.54
CA THR A 77 17.34 7.35 0.80
C THR A 77 17.00 5.87 0.87
N GLY A 78 16.32 5.33 -0.14
CA GLY A 78 15.80 3.96 -0.13
C GLY A 78 14.65 3.75 0.87
N LYS A 79 14.08 4.83 1.43
CA LYS A 79 12.98 4.74 2.41
C LYS A 79 11.64 4.55 1.70
N LEU A 80 10.81 3.67 2.27
CA LEU A 80 9.44 3.47 1.81
C LEU A 80 8.61 4.76 1.99
N ILE A 81 7.96 5.19 0.91
CA ILE A 81 6.97 6.28 0.90
C ILE A 81 5.58 5.69 1.07
N SER A 82 5.24 4.69 0.27
CA SER A 82 3.91 4.08 0.28
C SER A 82 3.93 2.60 -0.08
N ILE A 83 2.93 1.88 0.40
CA ILE A 83 2.62 0.51 0.03
C ILE A 83 1.11 0.39 -0.18
N ASN A 84 0.71 -0.23 -1.28
CA ASN A 84 -0.64 -0.64 -1.60
C ASN A 84 -0.62 -2.16 -1.82
N VAL A 85 -1.63 -2.86 -1.31
CA VAL A 85 -1.86 -4.28 -1.53
C VAL A 85 -3.27 -4.50 -2.01
N LYS A 86 -3.44 -5.49 -2.88
CA LYS A 86 -4.76 -5.89 -3.36
C LYS A 86 -5.62 -6.30 -2.16
N PRO A 87 -6.88 -5.83 -2.09
CA PRO A 87 -7.79 -6.28 -1.05
C PRO A 87 -8.11 -7.77 -1.20
N ALA A 88 -8.21 -8.48 -0.08
CA ALA A 88 -8.66 -9.87 -0.03
C ALA A 88 -10.20 -9.89 -0.07
N THR A 89 -10.80 -9.78 -1.26
CA THR A 89 -12.25 -9.55 -1.40
C THR A 89 -13.11 -10.81 -1.41
N ASP A 90 -12.53 -12.01 -1.39
CA ASP A 90 -13.29 -13.24 -1.63
C ASP A 90 -14.25 -13.55 -0.48
N ASN A 91 -15.56 -13.53 -0.78
CA ASN A 91 -16.67 -13.91 0.10
C ASN A 91 -16.74 -13.15 1.45
N GLN A 92 -16.13 -11.97 1.55
CA GLN A 92 -16.16 -11.20 2.79
C GLN A 92 -17.45 -10.39 2.93
N LYS A 93 -18.01 -10.37 4.15
CA LYS A 93 -19.12 -9.48 4.50
C LYS A 93 -18.57 -8.07 4.70
N ARG A 94 -19.29 -7.07 4.18
CA ARG A 94 -18.95 -5.66 4.41
C ARG A 94 -18.85 -5.39 5.91
N LYS A 95 -17.80 -4.70 6.31
CA LYS A 95 -17.52 -4.36 7.71
C LYS A 95 -17.04 -2.92 7.76
N SER A 96 -17.85 -2.05 8.34
CA SER A 96 -17.42 -0.71 8.67
C SER A 96 -16.59 -0.76 9.94
N LEU A 97 -15.36 -0.23 9.90
CA LEU A 97 -14.52 -0.11 11.07
C LEU A 97 -14.94 1.12 11.90
N THR A 98 -14.92 0.98 13.23
CA THR A 98 -14.90 2.16 14.09
C THR A 98 -13.55 2.87 14.00
N LYS A 99 -13.50 4.12 14.44
CA LYS A 99 -12.26 4.90 14.46
C LYS A 99 -11.17 4.16 15.25
N GLU A 100 -11.53 3.61 16.41
CA GLU A 100 -10.64 2.91 17.32
C GLU A 100 -10.09 1.62 16.70
N GLN A 101 -10.92 0.88 15.96
CA GLN A 101 -10.51 -0.33 15.26
C GLN A 101 -9.51 -0.03 14.14
N GLY A 102 -9.79 0.98 13.30
CA GLY A 102 -8.85 1.39 12.25
C GLY A 102 -7.51 1.86 12.83
N VAL A 103 -7.54 2.63 13.92
CA VAL A 103 -6.34 3.05 14.64
C VAL A 103 -5.56 1.87 15.22
N ALA A 104 -6.24 0.89 15.83
CA ALA A 104 -5.61 -0.29 16.40
C ALA A 104 -4.91 -1.16 15.35
N ILE A 105 -5.43 -1.20 14.11
CA ILE A 105 -4.81 -1.90 12.98
C ILE A 105 -3.63 -1.10 12.42
N ALA A 106 -3.79 0.20 12.19
CA ALA A 106 -2.77 1.04 11.54
C ALA A 106 -1.52 1.25 12.41
N LYS A 107 -1.67 1.37 13.73
CA LYS A 107 -0.58 1.60 14.70
C LYS A 107 0.59 0.61 14.56
N PRO A 108 0.38 -0.71 14.73
CA PRO A 108 1.48 -1.67 14.64
C PRO A 108 2.11 -1.70 13.24
N VAL A 109 1.32 -1.48 12.19
CA VAL A 109 1.83 -1.46 10.80
C VAL A 109 2.72 -0.24 10.56
N ALA A 110 2.31 0.96 10.98
CA ALA A 110 3.15 2.15 10.88
C ALA A 110 4.47 2.02 11.65
N LYS A 111 4.42 1.36 12.82
CA LYS A 111 5.63 1.05 13.59
C LYS A 111 6.57 0.12 12.84
N LYS A 112 6.04 -0.94 12.20
CA LYS A 112 6.83 -1.87 11.38
C LYS A 112 7.39 -1.23 10.11
N LEU A 113 6.62 -0.37 9.43
CA LEU A 113 7.01 0.24 8.16
C LEU A 113 8.02 1.38 8.33
N TRP A 114 7.85 2.23 9.34
CA TRP A 114 8.64 3.47 9.48
C TRP A 114 9.20 3.72 10.88
N GLY A 115 8.97 2.81 11.84
CA GLY A 115 9.36 3.03 13.23
C GLY A 115 8.52 4.08 13.96
N VAL A 116 7.45 4.60 13.34
CA VAL A 116 6.63 5.69 13.87
C VAL A 116 5.57 5.17 14.84
N ASP A 117 5.46 5.81 16.00
CA ASP A 117 4.35 5.59 16.92
C ASP A 117 3.24 6.61 16.65
N LEU A 118 2.07 6.11 16.24
CA LEU A 118 0.89 6.92 15.94
C LEU A 118 0.08 7.30 17.20
N SER A 119 0.48 6.87 18.40
CA SER A 119 -0.30 7.13 19.61
C SER A 119 -0.41 8.61 19.98
N SER A 120 0.59 9.42 19.59
CA SER A 120 0.57 10.88 19.77
C SER A 120 -0.02 11.65 18.59
N TYR A 121 -0.52 10.97 17.56
CA TYR A 121 -1.04 11.62 16.35
C TYR A 121 -2.54 11.86 16.51
N GLU A 122 -3.00 13.00 16.01
CA GLU A 122 -4.43 13.24 15.82
C GLU A 122 -4.91 12.44 14.61
N VAL A 123 -6.12 11.88 14.69
CA VAL A 123 -6.69 11.04 13.63
C VAL A 123 -7.98 11.64 13.10
N LYS A 124 -7.98 11.92 11.79
CA LYS A 124 -9.17 12.29 11.00
C LYS A 124 -9.58 11.12 10.11
N VAL A 125 -10.87 10.82 10.07
CA VAL A 125 -11.43 9.71 9.27
C VAL A 125 -12.29 10.28 8.16
N ASN A 126 -11.95 9.94 6.92
CA ASN A 126 -12.79 10.18 5.76
C ASN A 126 -13.51 8.88 5.39
N LYS A 127 -14.79 8.79 5.79
CA LYS A 127 -15.59 7.56 5.64
C LYS A 127 -15.90 7.21 4.19
N ASP A 128 -15.98 8.21 3.31
CA ASP A 128 -16.32 7.99 1.90
C ASP A 128 -15.22 7.24 1.16
N TRP A 129 -13.96 7.42 1.61
CA TRP A 129 -12.76 6.88 0.97
C TRP A 129 -12.06 5.79 1.79
N GLY A 130 -12.53 5.55 3.03
CA GLY A 130 -11.90 4.62 3.96
C GLY A 130 -10.56 5.11 4.54
N ASP A 131 -10.27 6.40 4.44
CA ASP A 131 -8.97 6.99 4.77
C ASP A 131 -8.91 7.44 6.24
N TYR A 132 -7.85 7.03 6.92
CA TYR A 132 -7.48 7.44 8.26
C TYR A 132 -6.19 8.24 8.18
N THR A 133 -6.29 9.56 8.35
CA THR A 133 -5.15 10.47 8.30
C THR A 133 -4.67 10.78 9.71
N PHE A 134 -3.44 10.36 10.00
CA PHE A 134 -2.71 10.61 11.22
C PHE A 134 -1.80 11.81 11.01
N SER A 135 -1.98 12.86 11.82
CA SER A 135 -1.15 14.08 11.75
C SER A 135 -0.64 14.51 13.11
N ARG A 136 0.60 15.00 13.16
CA ARG A 136 1.20 15.64 14.33
C ARG A 136 2.11 16.77 13.87
N LYS A 137 2.03 17.94 14.52
CA LYS A 137 2.87 19.10 14.19
C LYS A 137 4.36 18.71 14.17
N GLY A 138 5.07 19.13 13.13
CA GLY A 138 6.51 18.86 12.94
C GLY A 138 6.84 17.43 12.50
N ASN A 139 5.85 16.60 12.18
CA ASN A 139 6.06 15.24 11.69
C ASN A 139 5.33 15.03 10.35
N ALA A 140 5.85 14.09 9.56
CA ALA A 140 5.20 13.59 8.36
C ALA A 140 3.82 13.01 8.72
N SER A 141 2.83 13.24 7.87
CA SER A 141 1.50 12.65 8.05
C SER A 141 1.51 11.20 7.59
N ILE A 142 0.65 10.36 8.16
CA ILE A 142 0.47 8.97 7.71
C ILE A 142 -0.99 8.78 7.30
N VAL A 143 -1.22 8.21 6.13
CA VAL A 143 -2.55 7.83 5.64
C VAL A 143 -2.65 6.31 5.63
N ALA A 144 -3.66 5.78 6.30
CA ALA A 144 -4.03 4.38 6.27
C ALA A 144 -5.40 4.24 5.58
N GLN A 145 -5.47 3.47 4.50
CA GLN A 145 -6.73 3.23 3.79
C GLN A 145 -7.22 1.82 4.06
N PHE A 146 -8.51 1.71 4.37
CA PHE A 146 -9.20 0.44 4.54
C PHE A 146 -10.21 0.22 3.42
N ASP A 147 -10.33 -1.02 2.97
CA ASP A 147 -11.42 -1.40 2.07
C ASP A 147 -12.77 -1.48 2.80
N ASN A 148 -13.83 -1.77 2.05
CA ASN A 148 -15.20 -1.91 2.58
C ASN A 148 -15.41 -3.17 3.45
N PHE A 149 -14.37 -3.98 3.63
CA PHE A 149 -14.35 -5.20 4.44
C PHE A 149 -13.51 -5.02 5.72
N GLY A 150 -12.89 -3.85 5.90
CA GLY A 150 -12.07 -3.53 7.06
C GLY A 150 -10.63 -4.04 6.96
N SER A 151 -10.17 -4.40 5.76
CA SER A 151 -8.78 -4.78 5.51
C SER A 151 -7.94 -3.54 5.21
N LEU A 152 -6.75 -3.45 5.81
CA LEU A 152 -5.80 -2.39 5.51
C LEU A 152 -5.17 -2.64 4.15
N VAL A 153 -5.47 -1.78 3.16
CA VAL A 153 -5.03 -1.96 1.77
C VAL A 153 -3.94 -0.98 1.35
N ARG A 154 -3.78 0.13 2.06
CA ARG A 154 -2.73 1.10 1.74
C ARG A 154 -2.22 1.82 2.98
N MET A 155 -0.93 2.05 3.00
CA MET A 155 -0.22 2.89 3.96
C MET A 155 0.69 3.85 3.20
N GLU A 156 0.60 5.14 3.49
CA GLU A 156 1.41 6.17 2.87
C GLU A 156 1.93 7.16 3.92
N ARG A 157 3.18 7.58 3.77
CA ARG A 157 3.79 8.67 4.53
C ARG A 157 3.92 9.91 3.65
N LYS A 158 3.33 11.02 4.08
CA LYS A 158 3.31 12.32 3.40
C LYS A 158 4.15 13.37 4.13
#